data_AF-A0A351HD13-F1
#
_entry.id   AF-A0A351HD13-F1
#
_cell.length_a   1.000
_cell.length_b   1.000
_cell.length_c   1.000
_cell.angle_alpha   90.00
_cell.angle_beta   90.00
_cell.angle_gamma   90.00
#
_symmetry.space_group_name_H-M   'P 1'
#
loop_
_entity.id
_entity.type
_entity.pdbx_description
1 polymer ?
#
loop_
_entity_poly.entity_id
_entity_poly.type
_entity_poly.pdbx_seq_one_letter_code
_entity_poly.pdbx_strand_id
1 'polypeptide(L)'
;MLTKQHAIVMWVIWFAQLQAAFVFQWFLASGFSEGKNLEAPMATWIWLICLAPLVLATGIRWRSLPKLAEPTKQLIAMIAGLALCETSVLSSLFLAARDYPQYQIGILMVAVFAMIQFAPSYATPGYALKSSDEA
;
A
#
# COMPACT_ATOMS: atom_id res chain seq x y z
N MET A 1 -13.26 12.74 18.99
CA MET A 1 -13.58 11.33 19.27
C MET A 1 -13.77 10.62 17.95
N LEU A 2 -13.11 9.48 17.75
CA LEU A 2 -13.23 8.72 16.51
C LEU A 2 -14.54 7.92 16.57
N THR A 3 -15.51 8.27 15.73
CA THR A 3 -16.82 7.62 15.71
C THR A 3 -16.71 6.26 15.04
N LYS A 4 -17.52 5.28 15.45
CA LYS A 4 -17.55 3.95 14.81
C LYS A 4 -17.74 4.05 13.29
N GLN A 5 -18.53 5.01 12.83
CA GLN A 5 -18.74 5.32 11.42
C GLN A 5 -17.43 5.68 10.69
N HIS A 6 -16.60 6.54 11.29
CA HIS A 6 -15.31 6.94 10.70
C HIS A 6 -14.35 5.76 10.55
N ALA A 7 -14.28 4.88 11.57
CA ALA A 7 -13.48 3.66 11.50
C ALA A 7 -13.94 2.74 10.36
N ILE A 8 -15.25 2.56 10.19
CA ILE A 8 -15.81 1.75 9.09
C ILE A 8 -15.42 2.34 7.74
N VAL A 9 -15.53 3.66 7.56
CA VAL A 9 -15.13 4.34 6.31
C VAL A 9 -13.66 4.08 5.99
N MET A 10 -12.77 4.18 6.98
CA MET A 10 -11.35 3.88 6.77
C MET A 10 -11.11 2.43 6.34
N TRP A 11 -11.80 1.47 6.98
CA TRP A 11 -11.71 0.05 6.63
C TRP A 11 -12.19 -0.23 5.20
N VAL A 12 -13.33 0.35 4.81
CA VAL A 12 -13.88 0.19 3.46
C VAL A 12 -12.92 0.75 2.40
N ILE A 13 -12.38 1.95 2.62
CA ILE A 13 -11.45 2.58 1.69
C ILE A 13 -10.16 1.76 1.57
N TRP A 14 -9.57 1.36 2.70
CA TRP A 14 -8.37 0.53 2.70
C TRP A 14 -8.58 -0.78 1.94
N PHE A 15 -9.70 -1.46 2.19
CA PHE A 15 -10.01 -2.74 1.55
C PHE A 15 -10.28 -2.59 0.05
N ALA A 16 -11.01 -1.55 -0.35
CA ALA A 16 -11.25 -1.23 -1.76
C ALA A 16 -9.92 -1.00 -2.50
N GLN A 17 -8.97 -0.28 -1.89
CA GLN A 17 -7.68 0.00 -2.53
C GLN A 17 -6.77 -1.23 -2.60
N LEU A 18 -6.83 -2.10 -1.59
CA LEU A 18 -6.15 -3.40 -1.66
C LEU A 18 -6.67 -4.24 -2.83
N GLN A 19 -8.00 -4.28 -3.04
CA GLN A 19 -8.60 -4.99 -4.17
C GLN A 19 -8.25 -4.34 -5.52
N ALA A 20 -8.21 -3.00 -5.59
CA ALA A 20 -7.85 -2.27 -6.80
C ALA A 20 -6.47 -2.70 -7.35
N ALA A 21 -5.47 -2.94 -6.48
CA ALA A 21 -4.17 -3.44 -6.88
C ALA A 21 -4.24 -4.77 -7.66
N PHE A 22 -5.10 -5.69 -7.21
CA PHE A 22 -5.33 -6.97 -7.90
C PHE A 22 -6.15 -6.80 -9.18
N VAL A 23 -7.13 -5.90 -9.18
CA VAL A 23 -7.91 -5.57 -10.38
C VAL A 23 -7.01 -5.03 -11.48
N PHE A 24 -6.08 -4.13 -11.16
CA PHE A 24 -5.11 -3.63 -12.14
C PHE A 24 -4.24 -4.73 -12.71
N GLN A 25 -3.73 -5.63 -11.87
CA GLN A 25 -2.96 -6.77 -12.33
C GLN A 25 -3.78 -7.63 -13.31
N TRP A 26 -5.02 -7.97 -12.95
CA TRP A 26 -5.83 -8.87 -13.75
C TRP A 26 -6.28 -8.26 -15.08
N PHE A 27 -6.73 -7.00 -15.05
CA PHE A 27 -7.28 -6.32 -16.23
C PHE A 27 -6.22 -5.70 -17.14
N LEU A 28 -5.15 -5.11 -16.58
CA LEU A 28 -4.16 -4.38 -17.36
C LEU A 28 -2.97 -5.25 -17.77
N ALA A 29 -2.56 -6.23 -16.95
CA ALA A 29 -1.47 -7.15 -17.29
C ALA A 29 -1.95 -8.48 -17.89
N SER A 30 -3.27 -8.62 -18.14
CA SER A 30 -3.89 -9.88 -18.61
C SER A 30 -3.61 -11.08 -17.72
N GLY A 31 -3.42 -10.86 -16.41
CA GLY A 31 -3.09 -11.89 -15.43
C GLY A 31 -1.77 -11.62 -14.68
N PHE A 32 -1.21 -12.66 -14.07
CA PHE A 32 0.15 -12.57 -13.52
C PHE A 32 1.16 -12.60 -14.65
N SER A 33 2.17 -11.73 -14.59
CA SER A 33 3.19 -11.67 -15.63
C SER A 33 4.03 -12.95 -15.62
N GLU A 34 3.86 -13.78 -16.65
CA GLU A 34 4.58 -15.04 -16.80
C GLU A 34 5.80 -14.88 -17.71
N GLY A 35 6.89 -15.59 -17.40
CA GLY A 35 8.10 -15.61 -18.21
C GLY A 35 9.38 -15.42 -17.42
N LYS A 36 10.50 -15.43 -18.15
CA LYS A 36 11.82 -15.10 -17.60
C LYS A 36 12.11 -13.63 -17.87
N ASN A 37 12.74 -12.98 -16.90
CA ASN A 37 13.29 -11.65 -17.10
C ASN A 37 14.35 -11.69 -18.22
N LEU A 38 14.54 -10.55 -18.88
CA LEU A 38 15.72 -10.34 -19.72
C LEU A 38 17.01 -10.58 -18.91
N GLU A 39 18.05 -11.09 -19.57
CA GLU A 39 19.37 -11.28 -18.94
C GLU A 39 20.03 -9.95 -18.56
N ALA A 40 19.70 -8.88 -19.31
CA ALA A 40 20.14 -7.54 -18.97
C ALA A 40 19.48 -7.10 -17.65
N PRO A 41 20.24 -6.50 -16.72
CA PRO A 41 19.66 -6.02 -15.47
C PRO A 41 18.70 -4.85 -15.74
N MET A 42 17.60 -4.83 -14.98
CA MET A 42 16.64 -3.73 -15.03
C MET A 42 17.33 -2.41 -14.67
N ALA A 43 17.10 -1.39 -15.51
CA ALA A 43 17.72 -0.08 -15.32
C ALA A 43 17.36 0.54 -13.96
N THR A 44 18.35 1.11 -13.28
CA THR A 44 18.22 1.65 -11.92
C THR A 44 17.12 2.70 -11.78
N TRP A 45 16.89 3.51 -12.81
CA TRP A 45 15.84 4.54 -12.79
C TRP A 45 14.44 3.93 -12.71
N ILE A 46 14.20 2.75 -13.31
CA ILE A 46 12.89 2.08 -13.24
C ILE A 46 12.67 1.52 -11.83
N TRP A 47 13.72 0.95 -11.22
CA TRP A 47 13.69 0.55 -9.81
C TRP A 47 13.31 1.72 -8.90
N LEU A 48 13.91 2.90 -9.12
CA LEU A 48 13.58 4.09 -8.33
C LEU A 48 12.13 4.52 -8.50
N ILE A 49 11.61 4.56 -9.74
CA ILE A 49 10.20 4.94 -9.98
C ILE A 49 9.24 3.93 -9.32
N CYS A 50 9.57 2.64 -9.35
CA CYS A 50 8.72 1.62 -8.76
C CYS A 50 8.81 1.60 -7.23
N LEU A 51 10.00 1.71 -6.64
CA LEU A 51 10.19 1.52 -5.20
C LEU A 51 10.14 2.82 -4.38
N ALA A 52 10.52 3.97 -4.93
CA ALA A 52 10.50 5.23 -4.19
C ALA A 52 9.11 5.58 -3.60
N PRO A 53 7.99 5.38 -4.33
CA PRO A 53 6.66 5.60 -3.76
C PRO A 53 6.39 4.72 -2.53
N LEU A 54 6.85 3.46 -2.52
CA LEU A 54 6.67 2.55 -1.38
C LEU A 54 7.47 2.99 -0.16
N VAL A 55 8.68 3.50 -0.36
CA VAL A 55 9.51 4.07 0.72
C VAL A 55 8.83 5.30 1.30
N LEU A 56 8.30 6.19 0.45
CA LEU A 56 7.55 7.37 0.88
C LEU A 56 6.27 6.99 1.63
N ALA A 57 5.52 6.01 1.14
CA ALA A 57 4.32 5.50 1.79
C ALA A 57 4.66 4.96 3.19
N THR A 58 5.70 4.14 3.30
CA THR A 58 6.21 3.64 4.57
C THR A 58 6.61 4.79 5.50
N GLY A 59 7.28 5.82 4.98
CA GLY A 59 7.56 7.05 5.71
C GLY A 59 6.31 7.71 6.29
N ILE A 60 5.23 7.85 5.49
CA ILE A 60 3.95 8.42 5.95
C ILE A 60 3.37 7.57 7.10
N ARG A 61 3.41 6.24 6.97
CA ARG A 61 2.84 5.32 7.97
C ARG A 61 3.51 5.45 9.33
N TRP A 62 4.84 5.47 9.36
CA TRP A 62 5.62 5.39 10.60
C TRP A 62 5.96 6.77 11.17
N ARG A 63 6.08 7.81 10.33
CA ARG A 63 6.44 9.16 10.77
C ARG A 63 5.24 10.08 10.94
N SER A 64 4.32 10.07 9.98
CA SER A 64 3.22 11.06 9.92
C SER A 64 2.00 10.57 10.68
N LEU A 65 1.53 9.35 10.42
CA LEU A 65 0.32 8.79 11.02
C LEU A 65 0.28 8.82 12.57
N PRO A 66 1.33 8.40 13.30
CA PRO A 66 1.29 8.40 14.76
C PRO A 66 1.27 9.81 15.38
N LYS A 67 1.61 10.85 14.61
CA LYS A 67 1.59 12.24 15.08
C LYS A 67 0.24 12.92 14.88
N LEU A 68 -0.69 12.30 14.15
CA LEU A 68 -1.99 12.87 13.82
C LEU A 68 -3.03 12.43 14.86
N ALA A 69 -3.49 13.36 15.69
CA ALA A 69 -4.58 13.13 16.65
C ALA A 69 -5.98 13.29 16.03
N GLU A 70 -6.08 13.97 14.89
CA GLU A 70 -7.36 14.29 14.24
C GLU A 70 -7.79 13.17 13.27
N PRO A 71 -9.00 12.60 13.42
CA PRO A 71 -9.47 11.48 12.59
C PRO A 71 -9.48 11.78 11.09
N THR A 72 -9.87 13.00 10.70
CA THR A 72 -9.89 13.43 9.29
C THR A 72 -8.49 13.44 8.69
N LYS A 73 -7.49 13.94 9.43
CA LYS A 73 -6.11 13.99 8.97
C LYS A 73 -5.50 12.59 8.88
N GLN A 74 -5.87 11.67 9.78
CA GLN A 74 -5.47 10.26 9.70
C GLN A 74 -6.00 9.60 8.43
N LEU A 75 -7.27 9.84 8.07
CA LEU A 75 -7.86 9.34 6.84
C LEU A 75 -7.14 9.87 5.59
N ILE A 76 -6.86 11.18 5.53
CA ILE A 76 -6.13 11.79 4.41
C ILE A 76 -4.72 11.18 4.27
N ALA A 77 -4.00 11.03 5.38
CA ALA A 77 -2.67 10.43 5.38
C ALA A 77 -2.68 8.96 4.95
N MET A 78 -3.72 8.19 5.34
CA MET A 78 -3.91 6.82 4.87
C MET A 78 -4.16 6.76 3.36
N ILE A 79 -5.06 7.60 2.84
CA ILE A 79 -5.34 7.68 1.39
C ILE A 79 -4.09 8.06 0.62
N ALA A 80 -3.34 9.06 1.07
CA ALA A 80 -2.08 9.46 0.44
C ALA A 80 -1.05 8.33 0.42
N GLY A 81 -0.91 7.58 1.51
CA GLY A 81 -0.05 6.41 1.59
C GLY A 81 -0.47 5.29 0.63
N LEU A 82 -1.76 4.98 0.58
CA LEU A 82 -2.31 3.96 -0.32
C LEU A 82 -2.12 4.34 -1.80
N ALA A 83 -2.35 5.61 -2.15
CA ALA A 83 -2.15 6.11 -3.52
C ALA A 83 -0.68 6.00 -3.97
N LEU A 84 0.28 6.20 -3.06
CA LEU A 84 1.70 5.97 -3.34
C LEU A 84 1.99 4.48 -3.58
N CYS A 85 1.40 3.58 -2.80
CA CYS A 85 1.51 2.14 -3.04
C CYS A 85 0.92 1.75 -4.41
N GLU A 86 -0.22 2.33 -4.77
CA GLU A 86 -0.89 2.10 -6.05
C GLU A 86 -0.07 2.64 -7.24
N THR A 87 0.56 3.80 -7.06
CA THR A 87 1.49 4.38 -8.05
C THR A 87 2.63 3.43 -8.36
N SER A 88 3.17 2.73 -7.34
CA SER A 88 4.21 1.72 -7.52
C SER A 88 3.71 0.53 -8.35
N VAL A 89 2.50 0.02 -8.04
CA VAL A 89 1.87 -1.07 -8.78
C VAL A 89 1.68 -0.70 -10.26
N LEU A 90 1.05 0.44 -10.54
CA LEU A 90 0.80 0.91 -11.90
C LEU A 90 2.11 1.15 -12.66
N SER A 91 3.10 1.77 -12.01
CA SER A 91 4.41 2.01 -12.61
C SER A 91 5.11 0.71 -12.99
N SER A 92 5.08 -0.30 -12.11
CA SER A 92 5.64 -1.63 -12.42
C SER A 92 4.92 -2.31 -13.58
N LEU A 93 3.61 -2.11 -13.70
CA LEU A 93 2.80 -2.72 -14.74
C LEU A 93 3.13 -2.15 -16.11
N PHE A 94 3.32 -0.82 -16.22
CA PHE A 94 3.66 -0.19 -17.50
C PHE A 94 5.15 -0.24 -17.85
N LEU A 95 6.05 -0.22 -16.86
CA LEU A 95 7.50 -0.11 -17.10
C LEU A 95 8.25 -1.44 -16.98
N ALA A 96 7.75 -2.39 -16.18
CA ALA A 96 8.46 -3.63 -15.87
C ALA A 96 7.79 -4.89 -16.44
N ALA A 97 6.46 -4.91 -16.61
CA ALA A 97 5.72 -6.14 -16.91
C ALA A 97 6.17 -6.87 -18.18
N ARG A 98 6.57 -6.14 -19.22
CA ARG A 98 6.94 -6.72 -20.52
C ARG A 98 8.31 -7.40 -20.51
N ASP A 99 9.29 -6.74 -19.91
CA ASP A 99 10.71 -7.14 -19.99
C ASP A 99 11.19 -7.87 -18.72
N TYR A 100 10.51 -7.62 -17.59
CA TYR A 100 10.88 -8.10 -16.26
C TYR A 100 9.65 -8.64 -15.49
N PRO A 101 8.94 -9.65 -16.01
CA PRO A 101 7.72 -10.19 -15.42
C PRO A 101 7.89 -10.64 -13.96
N GLN A 102 9.04 -11.22 -13.59
CA GLN A 102 9.29 -11.67 -12.22
C GLN A 102 9.51 -10.51 -11.26
N TYR A 103 10.20 -9.44 -11.71
CA TYR A 103 10.40 -8.25 -10.88
C TYR A 103 9.09 -7.49 -10.71
N GLN A 104 8.24 -7.46 -11.74
CA GLN A 104 6.90 -6.88 -11.65
C GLN A 104 6.07 -7.55 -10.55
N ILE A 105 6.02 -8.89 -10.51
CA ILE A 105 5.33 -9.64 -9.45
C ILE A 105 5.96 -9.35 -8.08
N GLY A 106 7.29 -9.30 -8.00
CA GLY A 106 7.99 -8.94 -6.77
C GLY A 106 7.58 -7.55 -6.25
N ILE A 107 7.52 -6.55 -7.13
CA ILE A 107 7.08 -5.20 -6.78
C ILE A 107 5.61 -5.19 -6.34
N LEU A 108 4.73 -5.94 -7.03
CA LEU A 108 3.33 -6.10 -6.62
C LEU A 108 3.24 -6.68 -5.21
N MET A 109 3.99 -7.75 -4.89
CA MET A 109 4.00 -8.34 -3.55
C MET A 109 4.43 -7.32 -2.50
N VAL A 110 5.53 -6.60 -2.73
CA VAL A 110 6.02 -5.58 -1.79
C VAL A 110 5.02 -4.44 -1.63
N ALA A 111 4.36 -4.01 -2.71
CA ALA A 111 3.33 -2.99 -2.68
C ALA A 111 2.09 -3.44 -1.88
N VAL A 112 1.66 -4.70 -2.04
CA VAL A 112 0.57 -5.29 -1.26
C VAL A 112 0.93 -5.33 0.23
N PHE A 113 2.14 -5.78 0.59
CA PHE A 113 2.61 -5.72 1.98
C PHE A 113 2.62 -4.28 2.52
N ALA A 114 3.08 -3.33 1.71
CA ALA A 114 3.06 -1.92 2.06
C ALA A 114 1.64 -1.34 2.14
N MET A 115 0.63 -1.89 1.47
CA MET A 115 -0.77 -1.52 1.67
C MET A 115 -1.32 -2.13 2.97
N ILE A 116 -0.98 -3.38 3.28
CA ILE A 116 -1.42 -4.07 4.51
C ILE A 116 -0.98 -3.31 5.76
N GLN A 117 0.23 -2.75 5.78
CA GLN A 117 0.71 -1.98 6.93
C GLN A 117 -0.17 -0.75 7.24
N PHE A 118 -0.94 -0.24 6.27
CA PHE A 118 -1.86 0.87 6.42
C PHE A 118 -3.25 0.48 6.95
N ALA A 119 -3.48 -0.79 7.27
CA ALA A 119 -4.73 -1.24 7.88
C ALA A 119 -5.11 -0.34 9.07
N PRO A 120 -6.37 0.14 9.16
CA PRO A 120 -6.79 1.17 10.11
C PRO A 120 -7.01 0.64 11.54
N SER A 121 -6.14 -0.26 12.01
CA SER A 121 -6.19 -0.82 13.38
C SER A 121 -6.05 0.26 14.46
N TYR A 122 -5.23 1.28 14.21
CA TYR A 122 -5.05 2.45 15.07
C TYR A 122 -6.32 3.32 15.22
N ALA A 123 -7.28 3.17 14.31
CA ALA A 123 -8.52 3.92 14.29
C ALA A 123 -9.71 3.12 14.86
N THR A 124 -9.51 1.90 15.37
CA THR A 124 -10.62 1.04 15.81
C THR A 124 -10.91 1.22 17.31
N PRO A 125 -12.10 1.71 17.74
CA PRO A 125 -12.40 2.09 19.14
C PRO A 125 -12.41 0.98 20.21
N GLY A 126 -11.90 -0.22 19.91
CA GLY A 126 -11.83 -1.36 20.83
C GLY A 126 -10.45 -2.03 20.89
N TYR A 127 -9.45 -1.53 20.15
CA TYR A 127 -8.07 -2.04 20.16
C TYR A 127 -7.18 -1.32 21.18
N ALA A 128 -7.78 -0.55 22.10
CA ALA A 128 -7.09 -0.17 23.33
C ALA A 128 -6.92 -1.46 24.15
N LEU A 129 -5.74 -2.05 24.12
CA LEU A 129 -5.36 -3.03 25.13
C LEU A 129 -5.69 -2.40 26.48
N LYS A 130 -6.65 -2.98 27.21
CA LYS A 130 -6.76 -2.71 28.65
C LYS A 130 -5.37 -2.99 29.20
N SER A 131 -4.64 -1.95 29.58
CA SER A 131 -3.44 -2.11 30.39
C SER A 131 -3.88 -2.89 31.63
N SER A 132 -3.37 -4.10 31.76
CA SER A 132 -3.50 -4.90 32.97
C SER A 132 -2.66 -4.23 34.06
N ASP A 133 -3.21 -3.17 34.66
CA ASP A 133 -2.70 -2.52 35.88
C ASP A 133 -3.77 -2.54 36.98
N GLU A 134 -4.63 -3.56 36.98
CA GLU A 134 -5.53 -3.88 38.08
C GLU A 134 -5.57 -5.40 38.28
N ALA A 135 -4.54 -5.94 38.95
CA ALA A 135 -4.57 -7.22 39.66
C ALA A 135 -3.63 -7.17 40.85
#